data_AF-A0A0F0LWJ5-F1
#
_entry.id   AF-A0A0F0LWJ5-F1
#
_cell.length_a   1.000
_cell.length_b   1.000
_cell.length_c   1.000
_cell.angle_alpha   90.00
_cell.angle_beta   90.00
_cell.angle_gamma   90.00
#
_symmetry.space_group_name_H-M   'P 1'
#
loop_
_entity.id
_entity.type
_entity.pdbx_description
1 polymer ?
#
loop_
_entity_poly.entity_id
_entity_poly.type
_entity_poly.pdbx_seq_one_letter_code
_entity_poly.pdbx_strand_id
1 'polypeptide(L)' 'MTTDSKTPAELVEDAILAADRSVKWTAERAGLAIPTLRRKVRGGGEFTISEIARIAKALGLHPTQLLPEEFRVEDAA' A
#
# COMPACT_ATOMS: atom_id res chain seq x y z
N MET A 1 -16.21 13.75 -14.60
CA MET A 1 -15.58 14.23 -13.36
C MET A 1 -14.68 13.10 -12.90
N THR A 2 -13.44 13.07 -13.39
CA THR A 2 -12.47 12.04 -13.00
C THR A 2 -11.93 12.45 -11.65
N THR A 3 -12.42 11.81 -10.59
CA THR A 3 -11.80 11.93 -9.26
C THR A 3 -10.38 11.39 -9.40
N ASP A 4 -9.39 12.24 -9.17
CA ASP A 4 -7.97 11.90 -9.23
C ASP A 4 -7.63 11.03 -8.00
N SER A 5 -8.01 9.75 -8.05
CA SER A 5 -7.84 8.81 -6.95
C SER A 5 -6.43 8.23 -6.97
N LYS A 6 -5.72 8.30 -5.84
CA LYS A 6 -4.40 7.68 -5.70
C LYS A 6 -4.47 6.17 -5.98
N THR A 7 -3.50 5.69 -6.74
CA THR A 7 -3.28 4.27 -6.99
C THR A 7 -2.81 3.55 -5.73
N PRO A 8 -2.96 2.21 -5.64
CA PRO A 8 -2.37 1.43 -4.55
C PRO A 8 -0.85 1.62 -4.41
N ALA A 9 -0.13 1.90 -5.51
CA ALA A 9 1.30 2.14 -5.46
C ALA A 9 1.64 3.43 -4.71
N GLU A 10 0.95 4.52 -5.02
CA GLU A 10 1.11 5.81 -4.34
C GLU A 10 0.68 5.72 -2.87
N LEU A 11 -0.44 5.05 -2.58
CA LEU A 11 -0.90 4.85 -1.20
C LEU A 11 0.07 4.02 -0.38
N VAL A 12 0.68 2.98 -0.96
CA VAL A 12 1.72 2.19 -0.30
C VAL A 12 2.99 3.03 -0.07
N GLU A 13 3.40 3.85 -1.04
CA GLU A 13 4.55 4.74 -0.88
C GLU A 13 4.34 5.73 0.28
N ASP A 14 3.20 6.41 0.26
CA ASP A 14 2.82 7.38 1.29
C ASP A 14 2.76 6.73 2.67
N ALA A 15 2.19 5.53 2.78
CA ALA A 15 2.10 4.79 4.03
C ALA A 15 3.48 4.38 4.57
N ILE A 16 4.42 4.00 3.70
CA ILE A 16 5.79 3.68 4.09
C ILE A 16 6.49 4.92 4.65
N LEU A 17 6.34 6.06 3.98
CA LEU A 17 6.91 7.35 4.41
C LEU A 17 6.29 7.83 5.73
N ALA A 18 4.96 7.78 5.85
CA ALA A 18 4.24 8.21 7.05
C ALA A 18 4.58 7.36 8.29
N ALA A 19 4.91 6.07 8.09
CA ALA A 19 5.35 5.18 9.16
C ALA A 19 6.83 5.34 9.55
N ASP A 20 7.57 6.25 8.90
CA ASP A 20 9.03 6.41 9.02
C ASP A 20 9.77 5.06 8.83
N ARG A 21 9.43 4.38 7.73
CA ARG A 21 10.01 3.09 7.34
C ARG A 21 10.64 3.16 5.97
N SER A 22 11.57 2.25 5.72
CA SER A 22 12.18 2.08 4.40
C SER A 22 11.45 1.00 3.60
N VAL A 23 11.48 1.10 2.27
CA VAL A 23 11.00 0.04 1.36
C VAL A 23 11.62 -1.31 1.70
N LYS A 24 12.90 -1.34 2.08
CA LYS A 24 13.58 -2.56 2.51
C LYS A 24 12.92 -3.17 3.74
N TRP A 25 12.74 -2.35 4.79
CA TRP A 25 12.10 -2.78 6.04
C TRP A 25 10.68 -3.31 5.78
N THR A 26 9.89 -2.58 4.99
CA THR A 26 8.51 -2.98 4.68
C THR A 26 8.46 -4.29 3.89
N ALA A 27 9.34 -4.47 2.91
CA ALA A 27 9.41 -5.70 2.12
C ALA A 27 9.74 -6.92 3.01
N GLU A 28 10.73 -6.78 3.90
CA GLU A 28 11.12 -7.84 4.83
C GLU A 28 9.97 -8.22 5.77
N ARG A 29 9.25 -7.23 6.32
CA ARG A 29 8.12 -7.48 7.24
C ARG A 29 6.88 -8.02 6.54
N ALA A 30 6.63 -7.61 5.30
CA ALA A 30 5.50 -8.10 4.51
C ALA A 30 5.79 -9.44 3.80
N GLY A 31 7.03 -9.93 3.83
CA GLY A 31 7.43 -11.15 3.10
C GLY A 31 7.42 -10.95 1.58
N LEU A 32 7.87 -9.79 1.11
CA LEU A 32 8.10 -9.50 -0.31
C LEU A 32 9.61 -9.42 -0.58
N ALA A 33 10.01 -9.82 -1.79
CA ALA A 33 11.35 -9.49 -2.27
C ALA A 33 11.49 -7.96 -2.44
N ILE A 34 12.58 -7.38 -1.94
CA ILE A 34 12.84 -5.93 -1.99
C ILE A 34 12.75 -5.37 -3.42
N PRO A 35 13.32 -6.02 -4.45
CA PRO A 35 13.20 -5.53 -5.83
C PRO A 35 11.75 -5.52 -6.32
N THR A 36 10.93 -6.48 -5.88
CA THR A 36 9.52 -6.55 -6.24
C THR A 36 8.74 -5.38 -5.65
N LEU A 37 8.87 -5.13 -4.34
CA LEU A 37 8.17 -4.00 -3.71
C LEU A 37 8.63 -2.67 -4.32
N ARG A 38 9.95 -2.48 -4.50
CA ARG A 38 10.50 -1.28 -5.12
C ARG A 38 9.99 -1.06 -6.55
N ARG A 39 9.86 -2.13 -7.35
CA ARG A 39 9.33 -2.03 -8.71
C ARG A 39 7.86 -1.62 -8.71
N LYS A 40 7.03 -2.24 -7.86
CA LYS A 40 5.58 -1.98 -7.80
C LYS A 40 5.27 -0.57 -7.30
N VAL A 41 5.95 -0.11 -6.25
CA VAL A 41 5.81 1.27 -5.74
C VAL A 41 6.13 2.31 -6.83
N ARG A 42 7.08 2.03 -7.72
CA ARG A 42 7.44 2.89 -8.87
C ARG A 42 6.53 2.71 -10.09
N GLY A 43 5.35 2.10 -9.95
CA GLY A 43 4.41 1.87 -11.04
C GLY A 43 4.77 0.70 -11.97
N GLY A 44 5.77 -0.12 -11.65
CA GLY A 44 6.20 -1.24 -12.49
C GLY A 44 5.36 -2.53 -12.30
N GLY A 45 4.13 -2.41 -11.83
CA GLY A 45 3.15 -3.50 -11.76
C GLY A 45 2.16 -3.38 -10.60
N GLU A 46 1.07 -4.12 -10.70
CA GLU A 46 -0.05 -4.10 -9.76
C GLU A 46 0.25 -4.81 -8.43
N PHE A 47 -0.41 -4.36 -7.36
CA PHE A 47 -0.48 -5.08 -6.09
C PHE A 47 -1.67 -6.02 -6.06
N THR A 48 -1.43 -7.26 -5.65
CA THR A 48 -2.49 -8.20 -5.30
C THR A 48 -3.08 -7.85 -3.93
N ILE A 49 -4.32 -8.24 -3.67
CA ILE A 49 -4.98 -8.04 -2.37
C ILE A 49 -4.18 -8.68 -1.22
N SER A 50 -3.60 -9.87 -1.45
CA SER A 50 -2.77 -10.55 -0.45
C SER A 50 -1.45 -9.81 -0.18
N GLU A 51 -0.91 -9.05 -1.12
CA GLU A 51 0.26 -8.18 -0.88
C GLU A 51 -0.15 -6.95 -0.08
N ILE A 52 -1.25 -6.30 -0.45
CA ILE A 52 -1.81 -5.16 0.30
C ILE A 52 -2.06 -5.54 1.76
N ALA A 53 -2.71 -6.67 2.02
CA ALA A 53 -3.00 -7.13 3.38
C ALA A 53 -1.72 -7.35 4.22
N ARG A 54 -0.67 -7.91 3.61
CA ARG A 54 0.62 -8.14 4.30
C ARG A 54 1.38 -6.84 4.56
N ILE A 55 1.36 -5.91 3.61
CA ILE A 55 1.98 -4.59 3.75
C ILE A 55 1.24 -3.79 4.82
N ALA A 56 -0.09 -3.76 4.79
CA ALA A 56 -0.91 -3.10 5.81
C ALA A 56 -0.61 -3.67 7.20
N LYS A 57 -0.57 -4.99 7.34
CA LYS A 57 -0.20 -5.65 8.60
C LYS A 57 1.21 -5.26 9.07
N ALA A 58 2.18 -5.16 8.16
CA ALA A 58 3.55 -4.75 8.50
C ALA A 58 3.63 -3.29 8.96
N LEU A 59 2.77 -2.42 8.44
CA LEU A 59 2.71 -0.99 8.78
C LEU A 59 1.74 -0.68 9.93
N GLY A 60 0.98 -1.67 10.42
CA GLY A 60 -0.02 -1.46 11.46
C GLY A 60 -1.28 -0.72 10.97
N LEU A 61 -1.62 -0.88 9.69
CA LEU A 61 -2.77 -0.23 9.04
C LEU A 61 -3.87 -1.22 8.70
N HIS A 62 -5.09 -0.72 8.49
CA HIS A 62 -6.15 -1.50 7.89
C HIS A 62 -5.95 -1.60 6.37
N PRO A 63 -6.14 -2.77 5.72
CA PRO A 63 -5.85 -2.94 4.29
C PRO A 63 -6.57 -1.96 3.35
N THR A 64 -7.79 -1.53 3.68
CA THR A 64 -8.55 -0.56 2.88
C THR A 64 -7.90 0.82 2.82
N GLN A 65 -7.04 1.18 3.78
CA GLN A 65 -6.29 2.43 3.75
C GLN A 65 -5.26 2.46 2.62
N LEU A 66 -4.82 1.29 2.13
CA LEU A 66 -3.89 1.14 1.01
C LEU A 66 -4.60 0.91 -0.33
N LEU A 67 -5.93 1.02 -0.35
CA LEU A 67 -6.75 0.94 -1.55
C LEU A 67 -7.34 2.32 -1.87
N PRO A 68 -7.68 2.56 -3.16
CA PRO A 68 -8.41 3.75 -3.59
C PRO A 68 -9.70 3.97 -2.77
N GLU A 69 -10.16 5.22 -2.74
CA GLU A 69 -11.26 5.67 -1.87
C GLU A 69 -12.55 4.88 -2.12
N GLU A 70 -12.82 4.46 -3.35
CA GLU A 70 -13.99 3.66 -3.69
C GLU A 70 -14.04 2.28 -3.02
N PHE A 71 -12.93 1.81 -2.45
CA PHE A 71 -12.86 0.57 -1.66
C PHE A 71 -12.91 0.81 -0.15
N ARG A 72 -12.98 2.07 0.29
CA ARG A 72 -13.15 2.43 1.69
C ARG A 72 -14.64 2.55 1.96
N VAL A 73 -15.12 1.75 2.92
CA VAL A 73 -16.47 1.94 3.42
C VAL A 73 -16.41 3.17 4.31
N GLU A 74 -17.19 4.21 4.01
CA GLU A 74 -17.44 5.27 4.98
C GLU A 74 -18.02 4.59 6.22
N ASP A 75 -17.35 4.69 7.37
CA ASP A 75 -17.94 4.25 8.63
C ASP A 75 -19.30 4.95 8.75
N ALA A 76 -20.37 4.18 8.60
CA ALA A 76 -21.72 4.68 8.82
C ALA A 76 -21.80 5.06 10.30
N ALA A 77 -21.67 6.37 10.55
CA ALA A 77 -21.76 6.98 11.87
C ALA A 77 -23.12 6.72 12.54
#